data_AF-A0A5K0YV26-F1
#
_entry.id   AF-A0A5K0YV26-F1
#
_cell.length_a   1.000
_cell.length_b   1.000
_cell.length_c   1.000
_cell.angle_alpha   90.00
_cell.angle_beta   90.00
_cell.angle_gamma   90.00
#
_symmetry.space_group_name_H-M   'P 1'
#
loop_
_entity.id
_entity.type
_entity.pdbx_description
1 polymer ?
#
loop_
_entity_poly.entity_id
_entity_poly.type
_entity_poly.pdbx_seq_one_letter_code
_entity_poly.pdbx_strand_id
1 'polypeptide(L)' 'TDEVIDKAVKEAISKPWLPLPLGLKPPSVESVLSELHRHGIRRIPPSNPT' A
#
# COMPACT_ATOMS: atom_id res chain seq x y z
N THR A 1 -12.95 5.00 -19.58
CA THR A 1 -13.04 4.46 -18.21
C THR A 1 -11.67 4.26 -17.59
N ASP A 2 -10.62 3.96 -18.38
CA ASP A 2 -9.24 3.84 -17.90
C ASP A 2 -8.65 5.10 -17.26
N GLU A 3 -9.06 6.31 -17.66
CA GLU A 3 -8.52 7.56 -17.09
C GLU A 3 -8.82 7.72 -15.59
N VAL A 4 -9.97 7.21 -15.13
CA VAL A 4 -10.33 7.24 -13.70
C VAL A 4 -9.46 6.27 -12.91
N ILE A 5 -9.13 5.12 -13.52
CA ILE A 5 -8.26 4.11 -12.92
C ILE A 5 -6.83 4.63 -12.82
N ASP A 6 -6.29 5.19 -13.90
CA ASP A 6 -4.92 5.73 -13.93
C ASP A 6 -4.76 6.85 -12.90
N LYS A 7 -5.74 7.75 -12.81
CA LYS A 7 -5.77 8.80 -11.80
C LYS A 7 -5.80 8.23 -10.38
N ALA A 8 -6.64 7.22 -10.12
CA ALA A 8 -6.74 6.57 -8.82
C ALA A 8 -5.42 5.89 -8.42
N VAL A 9 -4.75 5.21 -9.36
CA VAL A 9 -3.45 4.58 -9.14
C VAL A 9 -2.40 5.64 -8.81
N LYS A 10 -2.32 6.72 -9.59
CA LYS A 10 -1.36 7.80 -9.38
C LYS A 10 -1.55 8.49 -8.03
N GLU A 11 -2.80 8.71 -7.62
CA GLU A 11 -3.11 9.31 -6.32
C GLU A 11 -2.67 8.40 -5.16
N ALA A 12 -2.98 7.10 -5.23
CA ALA A 12 -2.59 6.11 -4.22
C ALA A 12 -1.06 6.03 -4.04
N ILE A 13 -0.30 6.12 -5.14
CA ILE A 13 1.18 6.15 -5.10
C ILE A 13 1.68 7.46 -4.48
N SER A 14 1.06 8.60 -4.79
CA SER A 14 1.49 9.91 -4.30
C SER A 14 1.22 10.14 -2.81
N LYS A 15 0.19 9.51 -2.26
CA LYS A 15 -0.30 9.73 -0.89
C LYS A 15 -0.72 8.40 -0.23
N PRO A 16 0.23 7.50 0.08
CA PRO A 16 -0.08 6.15 0.56
C PRO A 16 -0.77 6.10 1.93
N TRP A 17 -0.75 7.19 2.70
CA TRP A 17 -1.40 7.33 4.01
C TRP A 17 -2.87 7.78 3.94
N LEU A 18 -3.38 8.15 2.75
CA LEU A 18 -4.80 8.45 2.57
C LEU A 18 -5.59 7.16 2.31
N PRO A 19 -6.89 7.13 2.63
CA PRO A 19 -7.75 6.00 2.27
C PRO A 19 -7.70 5.76 0.76
N LEU A 20 -7.64 4.49 0.37
CA LEU A 20 -7.52 4.14 -1.04
C LEU A 20 -8.75 4.63 -1.83
N PRO A 21 -8.54 5.17 -3.04
CA PRO A 21 -9.62 5.65 -3.88
C PRO A 21 -10.58 4.51 -4.24
N LEU A 22 -11.80 4.87 -4.60
CA LEU A 22 -12.85 3.95 -5.07
C LEU A 22 -13.26 2.87 -4.05
N GLY A 23 -12.98 3.09 -2.76
CA GLY A 23 -13.33 2.13 -1.70
C GLY A 23 -12.54 0.82 -1.77
N LEU A 24 -11.37 0.83 -2.42
CA LEU A 24 -10.48 -0.31 -2.45
C LEU A 24 -10.03 -0.66 -1.02
N LYS A 25 -9.97 -1.95 -0.73
CA LYS A 25 -9.50 -2.43 0.57
C LYS A 25 -7.98 -2.28 0.65
N PRO A 26 -7.44 -1.89 1.81
CA PRO A 26 -6.00 -1.88 2.01
C PRO A 26 -5.43 -3.30 1.84
N PRO A 27 -4.17 -3.43 1.39
CA PRO A 27 -3.52 -4.73 1.34
C PRO A 27 -3.36 -5.32 2.75
N SER A 28 -3.41 -6.65 2.85
CA SER A 28 -3.13 -7.34 4.11
C SER A 28 -1.70 -7.11 4.56
N VAL A 29 -1.49 -6.93 5.86
CA VAL A 29 -0.16 -6.77 6.47
C VAL A 29 0.76 -7.92 6.09
N GLU A 30 0.31 -9.17 6.16
CA GLU A 30 1.14 -10.33 5.81
C GLU A 30 1.58 -10.34 4.35
N SER A 31 0.70 -9.87 3.45
CA SER A 31 1.01 -9.74 2.02
C SER A 31 2.10 -8.68 1.82
N VAL A 32 1.98 -7.52 2.48
CA VAL A 32 2.99 -6.46 2.46
C VAL A 32 4.33 -6.97 3.01
N LEU A 33 4.32 -7.68 4.14
CA LEU A 33 5.54 -8.21 4.76
C LEU A 33 6.24 -9.24 3.86
N SER A 34 5.47 -10.15 3.24
CA SER A 34 5.99 -11.16 2.32
C SER A 34 6.63 -10.53 1.07
N GLU A 35 5.98 -9.50 0.53
CA GLU A 35 6.47 -8.74 -0.61
C GLU A 35 7.75 -7.98 -0.27
N LEU A 36 7.79 -7.24 0.84
CA LEU A 36 8.99 -6.54 1.31
C LEU A 36 10.18 -7.49 1.49
N HIS A 37 9.94 -8.66 2.07
CA HIS A 37 10.97 -9.69 2.22
C HIS A 37 11.48 -10.18 0.85
N ARG A 38 10.59 -10.41 -0.11
CA ARG A 38 10.94 -10.81 -1.48
C ARG A 38 11.84 -9.77 -2.17
N HIS A 39 11.63 -8.49 -1.91
CA HIS A 39 12.47 -7.40 -2.43
C HIS A 39 13.74 -7.13 -1.60
N GLY A 40 14.04 -7.97 -0.59
CA GLY A 40 15.23 -7.83 0.25
C GLY A 40 15.14 -6.69 1.28
N ILE A 41 13.97 -6.10 1.47
CA ILE A 41 13.74 -5.02 2.45
C ILE A 41 13.51 -5.67 3.82
N ARG A 42 14.59 -5.79 4.60
CA ARG A 42 14.58 -6.44 5.93
C ARG A 42 14.38 -5.49 7.11
N ARG A 43 14.54 -4.17 6.92
CA ARG A 43 14.30 -3.17 7.98
C ARG A 43 12.81 -2.89 8.10
N ILE A 44 12.12 -3.78 8.80
CA ILE A 44 10.74 -3.54 9.21
C ILE A 44 10.82 -2.67 10.47
N PRO A 45 10.16 -1.50 10.51
CA PRO A 45 10.11 -0.70 11.74
C PRO A 45 9.48 -1.53 12.86
N PRO A 46 9.90 -1.35 14.13
CA PRO A 46 9.24 -2.01 15.25
C PRO A 46 7.75 -1.65 15.22
N SER A 47 6.89 -2.66 15.19
CA SER A 47 5.44 -2.47 15.31
C SER A 47 5.17 -1.82 16.67
N ASN A 48 4.65 -0.59 16.71
CA ASN A 48 4.23 0.02 17.96
C ASN A 48 2.96 -0.71 18.44
N PRO A 49 3.01 -1.52 19.52
CA PRO A 49 1.83 -2.16 20.04
C PRO A 49 1.17 -1.17 21.01
N THR A 50 0.06 -0.58 20.59
CA THR A 50 -0.87 0.17 21.46
C THR A 50 -2.28 -0.22 21.12
#